data_AF-A0AA42U8C6-F1
#
_entry.id   AF-A0AA42U8C6-F1
#
_cell.length_a   1.000
_cell.length_b   1.000
_cell.length_c   1.000
_cell.angle_alpha   90.00
_cell.angle_beta   90.00
_cell.angle_gamma   90.00
#
_symmetry.space_group_name_H-M   'P 1'
#
loop_
_entity.id
_entity.type
_entity.pdbx_description
1 polymer ?
#
loop_
_entity_poly.entity_id
_entity_poly.type
_entity_poly.pdbx_seq_one_letter_code
_entity_poly.pdbx_strand_id
1 'polypeptide(L)'
;MSKKLLLSVAVASMFLTACSAFNGGSELLSDKNNSDALINSKIIDGETNVSSLSSVIGKKDESRSALKKTFPDGKLSVASYKGFLNGMTGTYAHRVLSVVYGSDNIVINHGIFVKDLHNPNKYNLDYVSARNLAFTELEKGSDKTKVINLLGNPDGMTFTDEGNLLLIYSKTDVSRDASSYIPVVNMISGTESGVSERLYIEMSKDEKVKNVISATVQIIQGRGIGNADSYNEKYENIKSKF
;
A
#
# COMPACT_ATOMS: atom_id res chain seq x y z
N MET A 1 -55.75 -1.19 -0.35
CA MET A 1 -54.39 -1.70 -0.63
C MET A 1 -54.01 -2.68 0.46
N SER A 2 -53.72 -3.93 0.10
CA SER A 2 -53.55 -5.00 1.09
C SER A 2 -52.25 -4.83 1.89
N LYS A 3 -52.31 -5.09 3.20
CA LYS A 3 -51.17 -5.02 4.14
C LYS A 3 -49.95 -5.86 3.71
N LYS A 4 -50.10 -6.73 2.72
CA LYS A 4 -49.01 -7.54 2.16
C LYS A 4 -48.09 -6.77 1.19
N LEU A 5 -48.57 -5.67 0.58
CA LEU A 5 -47.77 -4.89 -0.37
C LEU A 5 -46.83 -3.87 0.31
N LEU A 6 -47.14 -3.47 1.55
CA LEU A 6 -46.30 -2.56 2.35
C LEU A 6 -45.11 -3.28 2.98
N LEU A 7 -45.23 -4.59 3.24
CA LEU A 7 -44.17 -5.38 3.88
C LEU A 7 -43.03 -5.72 2.90
N SER A 8 -43.33 -5.91 1.61
CA SER A 8 -42.34 -6.23 0.58
C SER A 8 -41.46 -5.04 0.19
N VAL A 9 -41.94 -3.81 0.32
CA VAL A 9 -41.14 -2.60 0.04
C VAL A 9 -40.18 -2.27 1.20
N ALA A 10 -40.55 -2.57 2.44
CA ALA A 10 -39.69 -2.37 3.61
C ALA A 10 -38.55 -3.41 3.73
N VAL A 11 -38.77 -4.64 3.25
CA VAL A 11 -37.73 -5.68 3.26
C VAL A 11 -36.73 -5.50 2.11
N ALA A 12 -37.17 -5.00 0.95
CA ALA A 12 -36.27 -4.73 -0.18
C ALA A 12 -35.34 -3.53 0.08
N SER A 13 -35.75 -2.53 0.86
CA SER A 13 -34.89 -1.39 1.22
C SER A 13 -33.84 -1.72 2.29
N MET A 14 -34.08 -2.75 3.12
CA MET A 14 -33.09 -3.23 4.11
C MET A 14 -31.96 -4.07 3.49
N PHE A 15 -32.13 -4.59 2.27
CA PHE A 15 -31.05 -5.27 1.54
C PHE A 15 -30.13 -4.31 0.78
N LEU A 16 -30.56 -3.07 0.51
CA LEU A 16 -29.74 -2.07 -0.20
C LEU A 16 -28.81 -1.28 0.73
N THR A 17 -29.01 -1.32 2.05
CA THR A 17 -28.12 -0.69 3.04
C THR A 17 -27.17 -1.68 3.71
N ALA A 18 -27.32 -2.99 3.48
CA ALA A 18 -26.52 -4.02 4.14
C ALA A 18 -25.15 -4.28 3.50
N CYS A 19 -24.85 -3.72 2.32
CA CYS A 19 -23.53 -3.88 1.70
C CYS A 19 -22.47 -2.88 2.20
N SER A 20 -22.81 -1.88 3.02
CA SER A 20 -21.86 -0.88 3.52
C SER A 20 -21.31 -1.17 4.93
N ALA A 21 -21.75 -2.25 5.59
CA ALA A 21 -21.41 -2.54 6.98
C ALA A 21 -20.36 -3.66 7.17
N PHE A 22 -19.81 -4.21 6.07
CA PHE A 22 -18.71 -5.17 6.15
C PHE A 22 -17.35 -4.45 6.05
N ASN A 23 -17.07 -3.56 7.00
CA ASN A 23 -15.78 -2.87 7.06
C ASN A 23 -14.74 -3.78 7.72
N GLY A 24 -14.13 -4.68 6.95
CA GLY A 24 -12.96 -5.46 7.39
C GLY A 24 -11.70 -4.61 7.65
N GLY A 25 -11.84 -3.28 7.77
CA GLY A 25 -10.76 -2.31 7.90
C GLY A 25 -11.02 -1.33 9.05
N SER A 26 -10.03 -0.48 9.32
CA SER A 26 -10.05 0.55 10.36
C SER A 26 -11.15 1.59 10.11
N GLU A 27 -12.04 1.80 11.08
CA GLU A 27 -13.07 2.85 11.04
C GLU A 27 -12.43 4.24 11.02
N LEU A 28 -11.42 4.47 11.89
CA LEU A 28 -10.67 5.72 11.95
C LEU A 28 -10.08 6.11 10.60
N LEU A 29 -9.51 5.14 9.87
CA LEU A 29 -8.93 5.37 8.55
C LEU A 29 -10.00 5.46 7.44
N SER A 30 -11.16 4.84 7.63
CA SER A 30 -12.26 4.81 6.64
C SER A 30 -13.12 6.08 6.66
N ASP A 31 -13.07 6.88 7.73
CA ASP A 31 -13.77 8.16 7.79
C ASP A 31 -13.01 9.25 7.03
N LYS A 32 -13.62 9.74 5.94
CA LYS A 32 -13.11 10.84 5.11
C LYS A 32 -12.99 12.17 5.85
N ASN A 33 -13.73 12.36 6.94
CA ASN A 33 -13.69 13.58 7.74
C ASN A 33 -12.48 13.61 8.68
N ASN A 34 -11.88 12.45 8.95
CA ASN A 34 -10.64 12.39 9.72
C ASN A 34 -9.46 12.84 8.86
N SER A 35 -8.71 13.81 9.38
CA SER A 35 -7.48 14.30 8.78
C SER A 35 -6.28 13.41 9.16
N ASP A 36 -5.24 13.44 8.34
CA ASP A 36 -3.98 12.74 8.64
C ASP A 36 -3.36 13.26 9.95
N ALA A 37 -3.53 14.55 10.27
CA ALA A 37 -3.08 15.11 11.54
C ALA A 37 -3.80 14.50 12.76
N LEU A 38 -5.12 14.27 12.67
CA LEU A 38 -5.87 13.59 13.73
C LEU A 38 -5.40 12.15 13.89
N ILE A 39 -5.16 11.43 12.80
CA ILE A 39 -4.71 10.04 12.84
C ILE A 39 -3.28 9.96 13.41
N ASN A 40 -2.36 10.82 12.94
CA ASN A 40 -0.99 10.90 13.44
C ASN A 40 -0.95 11.24 14.94
N SER A 41 -1.88 12.06 15.45
CA SER A 41 -1.94 12.36 16.89
C SER A 41 -2.20 11.14 17.79
N LYS A 42 -2.60 10.00 17.22
CA LYS A 42 -2.78 8.73 17.94
C LYS A 42 -1.49 7.95 18.13
N ILE A 43 -0.38 8.40 17.54
CA ILE A 43 0.89 7.70 17.50
C ILE A 43 2.01 8.69 17.87
N ILE A 44 2.70 8.36 18.94
CA ILE A 44 3.92 9.04 19.37
C ILE A 44 5.08 8.09 19.11
N ASP A 45 5.94 8.44 18.15
CA ASP A 45 7.13 7.67 17.82
C ASP A 45 8.09 7.61 19.03
N GLY A 46 8.65 6.44 19.30
CA GLY A 46 9.51 6.18 20.45
C GLY A 46 8.75 5.86 21.74
N GLU A 47 7.43 6.01 21.77
CA GLU A 47 6.61 5.77 22.97
C GLU A 47 5.49 4.76 22.73
N THR A 48 4.87 4.80 21.55
CA THR A 48 3.68 3.99 21.25
C THR A 48 4.08 2.53 21.05
N ASN A 49 3.39 1.62 21.75
CA ASN A 49 3.56 0.19 21.53
C ASN A 49 2.66 -0.30 20.39
N VAL A 50 3.21 -1.03 19.42
CA VAL A 50 2.44 -1.56 18.28
C VAL A 50 1.29 -2.48 18.71
N SER A 51 1.39 -3.14 19.87
CA SER A 51 0.33 -4.02 20.37
C SER A 51 -0.93 -3.26 20.79
N SER A 52 -0.81 -1.98 21.20
CA SER A 52 -1.96 -1.17 21.60
C SER A 52 -2.69 -0.54 20.41
N LEU A 53 -2.00 -0.40 19.26
CA LEU A 53 -2.56 0.25 18.07
C LEU A 53 -3.81 -0.45 17.54
N SER A 54 -3.95 -1.76 17.72
CA SER A 54 -5.15 -2.45 17.23
C SER A 54 -6.44 -1.98 17.90
N SER A 55 -6.36 -1.50 19.14
CA SER A 55 -7.49 -0.95 19.89
C SER A 55 -7.78 0.53 19.54
N VAL A 56 -6.79 1.24 18.99
CA VAL A 56 -6.88 2.68 18.70
C VAL A 56 -7.17 2.94 17.22
N ILE A 57 -6.45 2.24 16.35
CA ILE A 57 -6.53 2.36 14.90
C ILE A 57 -7.51 1.32 14.35
N GLY A 58 -7.54 0.12 14.90
CA GLY A 58 -8.36 -0.99 14.41
C GLY A 58 -7.53 -2.19 13.96
N LYS A 59 -8.16 -3.14 13.25
CA LYS A 59 -7.50 -4.41 12.92
C LYS A 59 -6.26 -4.21 12.03
N LYS A 60 -5.14 -4.83 12.43
CA LYS A 60 -3.93 -4.95 11.60
C LYS A 60 -4.23 -5.74 10.33
N ASP A 61 -3.70 -5.28 9.20
CA ASP A 61 -3.76 -5.98 7.93
C ASP A 61 -2.84 -7.21 7.98
N GLU A 62 -3.44 -8.40 7.98
CA GLU A 62 -2.72 -9.67 8.02
C GLU A 62 -2.13 -10.06 6.65
N SER A 63 -2.62 -9.46 5.56
CA SER A 63 -2.33 -9.87 4.18
C SER A 63 -0.95 -9.47 3.63
N ARG A 64 -0.10 -8.81 4.44
CA ARG A 64 1.23 -8.33 4.01
C ARG A 64 2.38 -8.59 4.99
N SER A 65 2.22 -9.50 5.94
CA SER A 65 3.26 -9.76 6.94
C SER A 65 4.49 -10.53 6.41
N ALA A 66 4.53 -10.88 5.12
CA ALA A 66 5.53 -11.81 4.55
C ALA A 66 6.17 -11.32 3.23
N LEU A 67 6.28 -10.01 2.99
CA LEU A 67 7.26 -9.55 1.99
C LEU A 67 8.65 -9.87 2.52
N LYS A 68 9.42 -10.67 1.77
CA LYS A 68 10.77 -11.09 2.16
C LYS A 68 11.63 -9.84 2.37
N LYS A 69 12.23 -9.76 3.56
CA LYS A 69 13.09 -8.71 4.11
C LYS A 69 14.37 -8.49 3.30
N THR A 70 14.25 -7.94 2.10
CA THR A 70 15.38 -7.45 1.33
C THR A 70 14.99 -6.15 0.64
N PHE A 71 16.02 -5.32 0.42
CA PHE A 71 15.96 -3.99 -0.16
C PHE A 71 14.78 -3.81 -1.15
N PRO A 72 14.00 -2.72 -1.01
CA PRO A 72 14.22 -1.61 -0.09
C PRO A 72 13.58 -1.84 1.29
N ASP A 73 12.87 -2.96 1.47
CA ASP A 73 12.22 -3.31 2.73
C ASP A 73 13.28 -3.71 3.75
N GLY A 74 13.40 -2.90 4.81
CA GLY A 74 14.37 -3.13 5.87
C GLY A 74 14.11 -4.40 6.69
N LYS A 75 15.05 -4.73 7.59
CA LYS A 75 14.97 -5.84 8.55
C LYS A 75 13.93 -5.62 9.64
N LEU A 76 13.54 -4.35 9.84
CA LEU A 76 12.59 -3.92 10.85
C LEU A 76 11.19 -4.45 10.54
N SER A 77 10.41 -4.68 11.61
CA SER A 77 9.06 -5.18 11.47
C SER A 77 8.12 -4.05 11.10
N VAL A 78 7.21 -4.32 10.16
CA VAL A 78 6.18 -3.36 9.73
C VAL A 78 4.80 -3.90 10.08
N ALA A 79 3.93 -3.03 10.56
CA ALA A 79 2.50 -3.29 10.68
C ALA A 79 1.75 -2.27 9.83
N SER A 80 0.71 -2.73 9.14
CA SER A 80 -0.14 -1.86 8.34
C SER A 80 -1.59 -1.99 8.79
N TYR A 81 -2.32 -0.89 8.68
CA TYR A 81 -3.73 -0.78 8.99
C TYR A 81 -4.39 -0.11 7.78
N LYS A 82 -5.55 -0.62 7.36
CA LYS A 82 -6.23 -0.17 6.14
C LYS A 82 -7.64 0.26 6.45
N GLY A 83 -8.01 1.44 5.99
CA GLY A 83 -9.39 1.91 5.90
C GLY A 83 -9.86 1.97 4.45
N PHE A 84 -11.15 1.80 4.24
CA PHE A 84 -11.81 1.80 2.94
C PHE A 84 -12.58 3.11 2.78
N LEU A 85 -12.09 4.01 1.93
CA LEU A 85 -12.77 5.25 1.61
C LEU A 85 -13.85 4.95 0.55
N ASN A 86 -15.11 5.02 0.97
CA ASN A 86 -16.25 4.65 0.16
C ASN A 86 -16.97 5.88 -0.42
N GLY A 87 -17.35 5.77 -1.69
CA GLY A 87 -18.21 6.71 -2.40
C GLY A 87 -19.53 6.03 -2.77
N MET A 88 -20.33 6.72 -3.58
CA MET A 88 -21.63 6.23 -4.05
C MET A 88 -21.53 4.90 -4.83
N THR A 89 -20.41 4.66 -5.52
CA THR A 89 -20.17 3.49 -6.35
C THR A 89 -19.29 2.42 -5.70
N GLY A 90 -19.02 2.53 -4.39
CA GLY A 90 -18.15 1.63 -3.64
C GLY A 90 -16.81 2.25 -3.22
N THR A 91 -15.85 1.42 -2.82
CA THR A 91 -14.51 1.86 -2.39
C THR A 91 -13.77 2.51 -3.55
N TYR A 92 -13.44 3.79 -3.41
CA TYR A 92 -12.65 4.51 -4.41
C TYR A 92 -11.18 4.64 -4.01
N ALA A 93 -10.86 4.54 -2.71
CA ALA A 93 -9.51 4.64 -2.23
C ALA A 93 -9.29 3.82 -0.95
N HIS A 94 -8.04 3.43 -0.71
CA HIS A 94 -7.60 2.88 0.56
C HIS A 94 -6.74 3.92 1.29
N ARG A 95 -7.12 4.28 2.51
CA ARG A 95 -6.22 5.01 3.42
C ARG A 95 -5.46 3.99 4.25
N VAL A 96 -4.14 4.05 4.22
CA VAL A 96 -3.28 3.09 4.90
C VAL A 96 -2.33 3.81 5.82
N LEU A 97 -2.32 3.36 7.07
CA LEU A 97 -1.29 3.70 8.05
C LEU A 97 -0.31 2.54 8.11
N SER A 98 0.97 2.82 7.92
CA SER A 98 2.05 1.86 8.18
C SER A 98 2.92 2.36 9.32
N VAL A 99 3.33 1.43 10.18
CA VAL A 99 4.21 1.69 11.32
C VAL A 99 5.39 0.72 11.27
N VAL A 100 6.60 1.23 11.47
CA VAL A 100 7.80 0.40 11.68
C VAL A 100 8.11 0.36 13.16
N TYR A 101 8.46 -0.82 13.67
CA TYR A 101 8.71 -1.02 15.09
C TYR A 101 9.92 -1.93 15.35
N GLY A 102 10.54 -1.71 16.50
CA GLY A 102 11.69 -2.46 16.98
C GLY A 102 11.31 -3.82 17.58
N SER A 103 12.32 -4.56 18.02
CA SER A 103 12.13 -5.84 18.73
C SER A 103 11.44 -5.69 20.08
N ASP A 104 11.44 -4.49 20.64
CA ASP A 104 10.75 -4.08 21.87
C ASP A 104 9.27 -3.75 21.64
N ASN A 105 8.77 -3.91 20.41
CA ASN A 105 7.41 -3.54 20.00
C ASN A 105 7.10 -2.04 20.07
N ILE A 106 8.11 -1.17 20.21
CA ILE A 106 7.94 0.27 20.20
C ILE A 106 8.01 0.79 18.76
N VAL A 107 7.06 1.66 18.40
CA VAL A 107 7.00 2.33 17.10
C VAL A 107 8.21 3.25 16.95
N ILE A 108 8.97 3.07 15.86
CA ILE A 108 10.16 3.86 15.53
C ILE A 108 9.78 5.05 14.64
N ASN A 109 8.85 4.83 13.72
CA ASN A 109 8.33 5.80 12.76
C ASN A 109 6.98 5.30 12.19
N HIS A 110 6.19 6.20 11.64
CA HIS A 110 4.94 5.88 10.96
C HIS A 110 4.69 6.76 9.73
N GLY A 111 3.75 6.34 8.89
CA GLY A 111 3.32 7.12 7.74
C GLY A 111 1.90 6.79 7.32
N ILE A 112 1.22 7.77 6.74
CA ILE A 112 -0.11 7.63 6.16
C ILE A 112 -0.05 7.96 4.67
N PHE A 113 -0.74 7.15 3.86
CA PHE A 113 -0.98 7.43 2.46
C PHE A 113 -2.40 7.03 2.04
N VAL A 114 -2.85 7.64 0.95
CA VAL A 114 -4.11 7.29 0.29
C VAL A 114 -3.81 6.73 -1.08
N LYS A 115 -4.12 5.45 -1.29
CA LYS A 115 -4.09 4.81 -2.60
C LYS A 115 -5.43 5.01 -3.28
N ASP A 116 -5.49 5.89 -4.27
CA ASP A 116 -6.64 5.99 -5.16
C ASP A 116 -6.69 4.76 -6.07
N LEU A 117 -7.85 4.10 -6.15
CA LEU A 117 -8.06 2.89 -6.95
C LEU A 117 -8.60 3.21 -8.35
N HIS A 118 -9.11 4.42 -8.56
CA HIS A 118 -9.71 4.85 -9.81
C HIS A 118 -8.77 5.75 -10.61
N ASN A 119 -7.97 6.57 -9.93
CA ASN A 119 -7.07 7.52 -10.55
C ASN A 119 -5.61 7.06 -10.37
N PRO A 120 -4.95 6.54 -11.41
CA PRO A 120 -3.54 6.21 -11.35
C PRO A 120 -2.69 7.47 -11.07
N ASN A 121 -1.61 7.31 -10.32
CA ASN A 121 -0.66 8.40 -10.11
C ASN A 121 0.15 8.69 -11.39
N LYS A 122 0.90 9.80 -11.40
CA LYS A 122 1.65 10.23 -12.60
C LYS A 122 2.73 9.22 -12.99
N TYR A 123 3.27 8.48 -12.02
CA TYR A 123 4.25 7.42 -12.27
C TYR A 123 3.60 6.19 -12.93
N ASN A 124 2.38 5.80 -12.53
CA ASN A 124 1.67 4.71 -13.20
C ASN A 124 1.33 5.06 -14.67
N LEU A 125 1.01 6.34 -14.93
CA LEU A 125 0.65 6.83 -16.26
C LEU A 125 1.86 6.89 -17.22
N ASP A 126 2.99 7.44 -16.77
CA ASP A 126 4.25 7.48 -17.52
C ASP A 126 5.43 7.41 -16.57
N TYR A 127 5.88 6.18 -16.30
CA TYR A 127 6.94 5.91 -15.33
C TYR A 127 8.29 6.48 -15.78
N VAL A 128 8.53 6.61 -17.10
CA VAL A 128 9.80 7.11 -17.63
C VAL A 128 9.90 8.61 -17.38
N SER A 129 8.88 9.36 -17.78
CA SER A 129 8.84 10.82 -17.56
C SER A 129 8.79 11.14 -16.07
N ALA A 130 7.97 10.44 -15.29
CA ALA A 130 7.87 10.67 -13.85
C ALA A 130 9.19 10.35 -13.11
N ARG A 131 9.88 9.26 -13.47
CA ARG A 131 11.22 8.96 -12.93
C ARG A 131 12.22 10.07 -13.27
N ASN A 132 12.29 10.48 -14.53
CA ASN A 132 13.21 11.53 -14.95
C ASN A 132 12.95 12.84 -14.21
N LEU A 133 11.67 13.23 -14.10
CA LEU A 133 11.27 14.39 -13.31
C LEU A 133 11.69 14.27 -11.84
N ALA A 134 11.49 13.11 -11.19
CA ALA A 134 11.93 12.91 -9.82
C ALA A 134 13.45 13.07 -9.67
N PHE A 135 14.23 12.50 -10.59
CA PHE A 135 15.69 12.60 -10.57
C PHE A 135 16.21 14.01 -10.89
N THR A 136 15.46 14.81 -11.64
CA THR A 136 15.87 16.19 -11.96
C THR A 136 15.40 17.17 -10.87
N GLU A 137 14.11 17.14 -10.53
CA GLU A 137 13.44 18.18 -9.75
C GLU A 137 13.47 17.98 -8.23
N LEU A 138 13.63 16.74 -7.74
CA LEU A 138 13.69 16.50 -6.30
C LEU A 138 15.11 16.68 -5.78
N GLU A 139 15.26 17.58 -4.82
CA GLU A 139 16.50 17.86 -4.12
C GLU A 139 16.46 17.26 -2.72
N LYS A 140 17.63 16.97 -2.14
CA LYS A 140 17.74 16.59 -0.73
C LYS A 140 17.17 17.75 0.12
N GLY A 141 16.24 17.45 1.01
CA GLY A 141 15.50 18.44 1.78
C GLY A 141 14.17 18.88 1.17
N SER A 142 13.79 18.41 -0.03
CA SER A 142 12.48 18.72 -0.63
C SER A 142 11.33 18.22 0.26
N ASP A 143 10.25 19.00 0.36
CA ASP A 143 9.06 18.62 1.10
C ASP A 143 8.30 17.46 0.46
N LYS A 144 7.66 16.63 1.29
CA LYS A 144 6.69 15.61 0.86
C LYS A 144 5.63 16.19 -0.08
N THR A 145 5.14 17.40 0.16
CA THR A 145 4.18 18.07 -0.71
C THR A 145 4.72 18.27 -2.14
N LYS A 146 6.02 18.58 -2.29
CA LYS A 146 6.66 18.66 -3.62
C LYS A 146 6.64 17.30 -4.32
N VAL A 147 6.92 16.22 -3.59
CA VAL A 147 6.87 14.84 -4.10
C VAL A 147 5.46 14.49 -4.59
N ILE A 148 4.44 14.75 -3.77
CA ILE A 148 3.04 14.47 -4.13
C ILE A 148 2.58 15.33 -5.31
N ASN A 149 2.97 16.60 -5.38
CA ASN A 149 2.66 17.45 -6.53
C ASN A 149 3.32 16.93 -7.83
N LEU A 150 4.55 16.42 -7.73
CA LEU A 150 5.31 15.94 -8.88
C LEU A 150 4.82 14.57 -9.38
N LEU A 151 4.54 13.64 -8.47
CA LEU A 151 4.32 12.23 -8.79
C LEU A 151 2.88 11.75 -8.52
N GLY A 152 2.11 12.48 -7.73
CA GLY A 152 0.83 12.04 -7.17
C GLY A 152 1.01 11.23 -5.89
N ASN A 153 -0.08 10.63 -5.42
CA ASN A 153 -0.06 9.75 -4.26
C ASN A 153 0.70 8.45 -4.56
N PRO A 154 1.50 7.93 -3.61
CA PRO A 154 2.25 6.70 -3.80
C PRO A 154 1.32 5.47 -3.85
N ASP A 155 1.80 4.40 -4.50
CA ASP A 155 1.13 3.10 -4.55
C ASP A 155 1.24 2.31 -3.24
N GLY A 156 2.24 2.66 -2.45
CA GLY A 156 2.60 2.00 -1.21
C GLY A 156 3.56 2.83 -0.37
N MET A 157 3.79 2.38 0.85
CA MET A 157 4.92 2.81 1.64
C MET A 157 5.52 1.65 2.41
N THR A 158 6.79 1.79 2.73
CA THR A 158 7.55 0.89 3.59
C THR A 158 8.59 1.70 4.37
N PHE A 159 9.53 1.04 5.02
CA PHE A 159 10.59 1.68 5.78
C PHE A 159 11.95 1.08 5.47
N THR A 160 12.98 1.92 5.49
CA THR A 160 14.37 1.47 5.39
C THR A 160 14.80 0.71 6.65
N ASP A 161 15.98 0.10 6.62
CA ASP A 161 16.65 -0.47 7.80
C ASP A 161 16.83 0.54 8.95
N GLU A 162 16.90 1.83 8.63
CA GLU A 162 17.05 2.92 9.60
C GLU A 162 15.69 3.43 10.11
N GLY A 163 14.58 2.88 9.62
CA GLY A 163 13.22 3.33 9.94
C GLY A 163 12.79 4.60 9.20
N ASN A 164 13.49 5.00 8.14
CA ASN A 164 13.07 6.13 7.30
C ASN A 164 11.90 5.71 6.42
N LEU A 165 10.94 6.60 6.22
CA LEU A 165 9.77 6.33 5.40
C LEU A 165 10.17 6.24 3.93
N LEU A 166 9.74 5.19 3.23
CA LEU A 166 9.91 5.02 1.79
C LEU A 166 8.56 5.08 1.11
N LEU A 167 8.35 6.10 0.29
CA LEU A 167 7.18 6.18 -0.59
C LEU A 167 7.46 5.34 -1.84
N ILE A 168 6.54 4.45 -2.20
CA ILE A 168 6.69 3.51 -3.31
C ILE A 168 5.78 3.92 -4.45
N TYR A 169 6.37 4.15 -5.61
CA TYR A 169 5.68 4.29 -6.89
C TYR A 169 6.08 3.13 -7.79
N SER A 170 5.13 2.53 -8.49
CA SER A 170 5.39 1.32 -9.27
C SER A 170 4.58 1.24 -10.55
N LYS A 171 5.22 0.83 -11.63
CA LYS A 171 4.54 0.39 -12.85
C LYS A 171 4.88 -1.09 -13.04
N THR A 172 3.88 -1.94 -12.87
CA THR A 172 4.05 -3.40 -12.89
C THR A 172 3.33 -3.97 -14.09
N ASP A 173 4.08 -4.69 -14.92
CA ASP A 173 3.58 -5.43 -16.07
C ASP A 173 3.93 -6.91 -15.88
N VAL A 174 2.92 -7.72 -15.53
CA VAL A 174 3.05 -9.17 -15.27
C VAL A 174 2.20 -9.94 -16.27
N SER A 175 2.75 -11.03 -16.79
CA SER A 175 2.13 -11.89 -17.79
C SER A 175 2.27 -13.36 -17.43
N ARG A 176 1.38 -14.19 -17.97
CA ARG A 176 1.40 -15.65 -17.74
C ARG A 176 2.58 -16.28 -18.44
N ASP A 177 3.33 -17.10 -17.71
CA ASP A 177 4.42 -17.88 -18.27
C ASP A 177 3.89 -19.03 -19.13
N ALA A 178 4.72 -19.54 -20.04
CA ALA A 178 4.35 -20.63 -20.95
C ALA A 178 3.82 -21.88 -20.22
N SER A 179 4.35 -22.18 -19.02
CA SER A 179 3.89 -23.29 -18.14
C SER A 179 2.42 -23.16 -17.74
N SER A 180 1.90 -21.93 -17.64
CA SER A 180 0.52 -21.63 -17.27
C SER A 180 -0.50 -21.86 -18.38
N TYR A 181 -0.05 -22.23 -19.60
CA TYR A 181 -0.93 -22.60 -20.71
C TYR A 181 -1.12 -24.12 -20.85
N ILE A 182 -0.42 -24.92 -20.06
CA ILE A 182 -0.58 -26.38 -20.02
C ILE A 182 -1.58 -26.73 -18.90
N PRO A 183 -2.80 -27.26 -19.19
CA PRO A 183 -3.89 -27.32 -18.21
C PRO A 183 -3.56 -27.96 -16.86
N VAL A 184 -2.95 -29.15 -16.86
CA VAL A 184 -2.61 -29.89 -15.62
C VAL A 184 -1.45 -29.22 -14.87
N VAL A 185 -0.44 -28.74 -15.60
CA VAL A 185 0.75 -28.08 -15.02
C VAL A 185 0.38 -26.71 -14.45
N ASN A 186 -0.49 -25.96 -15.12
CA ASN A 186 -1.01 -24.68 -14.64
C ASN A 186 -1.76 -24.83 -13.31
N MET A 187 -2.62 -25.84 -13.19
CA MET A 187 -3.36 -26.10 -11.94
C MET A 187 -2.45 -26.44 -10.77
N ILE A 188 -1.32 -27.11 -10.99
CA ILE A 188 -0.42 -27.57 -9.93
C ILE A 188 0.67 -26.53 -9.63
N SER A 189 1.31 -26.00 -10.68
CA SER A 189 2.53 -25.20 -10.59
C SER A 189 2.62 -24.08 -11.63
N GLY A 190 1.48 -23.53 -12.09
CA GLY A 190 1.47 -22.37 -12.98
C GLY A 190 2.21 -21.18 -12.38
N THR A 191 2.84 -20.36 -13.22
CA THR A 191 3.55 -19.14 -12.82
C THR A 191 3.19 -17.95 -13.69
N GLU A 192 3.32 -16.76 -13.11
CA GLU A 192 3.30 -15.48 -13.80
C GLU A 192 4.63 -14.79 -13.54
N SER A 193 5.21 -14.20 -14.58
CA SER A 193 6.43 -13.40 -14.48
C SER A 193 6.23 -12.03 -15.10
N GLY A 194 6.99 -11.06 -14.61
CA GLY A 194 6.85 -9.69 -15.05
C GLY A 194 7.94 -8.79 -14.53
N VAL A 195 7.85 -7.54 -14.96
CA VAL A 195 8.75 -6.47 -14.57
C VAL A 195 7.95 -5.40 -13.83
N SER A 196 8.48 -4.96 -12.69
CA SER A 196 7.98 -3.80 -11.95
C SER A 196 9.06 -2.73 -11.94
N GLU A 197 8.83 -1.66 -12.68
CA GLU A 197 9.64 -0.45 -12.60
C GLU A 197 9.21 0.32 -11.37
N ARG A 198 10.13 0.51 -10.42
CA ARG A 198 9.84 1.13 -9.12
C ARG A 198 10.68 2.36 -8.90
N LEU A 199 10.03 3.35 -8.28
CA LEU A 199 10.65 4.57 -7.78
C LEU A 199 10.33 4.68 -6.30
N TYR A 200 11.39 4.81 -5.50
CA TYR A 200 11.32 4.99 -4.06
C TYR A 200 11.79 6.39 -3.70
N ILE A 201 11.00 7.07 -2.89
CA ILE A 201 11.38 8.35 -2.30
C ILE A 201 11.59 8.12 -0.81
N GLU A 202 12.84 8.14 -0.37
CA GLU A 202 13.19 8.05 1.04
C GLU A 202 12.99 9.40 1.69
N MET A 203 12.20 9.43 2.77
CA MET A 203 11.86 10.61 3.54
C MET A 203 12.51 10.51 4.92
N SER A 204 13.11 11.61 5.39
CA SER A 204 13.50 11.75 6.79
C SER A 204 12.26 11.81 7.69
N LYS A 205 12.48 11.71 9.01
CA LYS A 205 11.43 11.87 10.02
C LYS A 205 10.70 13.22 9.92
N ASP A 206 11.39 14.27 9.49
CA ASP A 206 10.81 15.60 9.29
C ASP A 206 10.10 15.75 7.93
N GLU A 207 9.72 14.64 7.30
CA GLU A 207 9.07 14.57 5.99
C GLU A 207 9.82 15.28 4.85
N LYS A 208 11.17 15.23 4.90
CA LYS A 208 12.03 15.78 3.84
C LYS A 208 12.68 14.68 3.02
N VAL A 209 12.83 14.91 1.71
CA VAL A 209 13.49 13.96 0.81
C VAL A 209 14.95 13.76 1.24
N LYS A 210 15.30 12.51 1.54
CA LYS A 210 16.65 12.06 1.85
C LYS A 210 17.30 11.39 0.64
N ASN A 211 16.56 10.55 -0.09
CA ASN A 211 17.05 9.88 -1.29
C ASN A 211 15.94 9.68 -2.33
N VAL A 212 16.35 9.55 -3.59
CA VAL A 212 15.52 9.13 -4.72
C VAL A 212 16.19 7.90 -5.32
N ILE A 213 15.47 6.79 -5.35
CA ILE A 213 15.99 5.50 -5.77
C ILE A 213 15.07 4.94 -6.85
N SER A 214 15.64 4.48 -7.96
CA SER A 214 14.91 3.68 -8.94
C SER A 214 15.46 2.27 -9.00
N ALA A 215 14.59 1.30 -9.28
CA ALA A 215 14.97 -0.09 -9.48
C ALA A 215 14.02 -0.75 -10.48
N THR A 216 14.56 -1.68 -11.25
CA THR A 216 13.78 -2.65 -12.02
C THR A 216 13.64 -3.90 -11.17
N VAL A 217 12.42 -4.39 -10.96
CA VAL A 217 12.17 -5.58 -10.16
C VAL A 217 11.58 -6.67 -11.03
N GLN A 218 12.30 -7.77 -11.20
CA GLN A 218 11.78 -8.98 -11.83
C GLN A 218 10.90 -9.71 -10.82
N ILE A 219 9.66 -9.98 -11.17
CA ILE A 219 8.67 -10.65 -10.33
C ILE A 219 8.42 -12.05 -10.90
N ILE A 220 8.40 -13.06 -10.03
CA ILE A 220 7.89 -14.40 -10.33
C ILE A 220 6.89 -14.76 -9.22
N GLN A 221 5.65 -15.06 -9.62
CA GLN A 221 4.59 -15.45 -8.71
C GLN A 221 3.95 -16.77 -9.13
N GLY A 222 3.70 -17.65 -8.16
CA GLY A 222 2.99 -18.90 -8.40
C GLY A 222 1.48 -18.71 -8.44
N ARG A 223 0.80 -19.59 -9.18
CA ARG A 223 -0.64 -19.52 -9.43
C ARG A 223 -1.36 -20.85 -9.33
N GLY A 224 -0.61 -21.95 -9.37
CA GLY A 224 -1.12 -23.27 -9.11
C GLY A 224 -1.41 -23.49 -7.64
N ILE A 225 -2.23 -24.49 -7.35
CA ILE A 225 -2.62 -24.88 -5.98
C ILE A 225 -1.37 -25.26 -5.15
N GLY A 226 -0.32 -25.80 -5.80
CA GLY A 226 0.91 -26.20 -5.13
C GLY A 226 1.94 -25.09 -4.95
N ASN A 227 1.74 -23.90 -5.54
CA ASN A 227 2.71 -22.81 -5.48
C ASN A 227 2.09 -21.41 -5.33
N ALA A 228 0.81 -21.28 -4.96
CA ALA A 228 0.12 -20.00 -4.80
C ALA A 228 0.80 -19.05 -3.79
N ASP A 229 1.49 -19.60 -2.79
CA ASP A 229 2.24 -18.82 -1.79
C ASP A 229 3.63 -18.40 -2.28
N SER A 230 4.06 -18.85 -3.46
CA SER A 230 5.38 -18.51 -3.98
C SER A 230 5.37 -17.13 -4.63
N TYR A 231 6.22 -16.25 -4.08
CA TYR A 231 6.46 -14.92 -4.61
C TYR A 231 7.95 -14.60 -4.48
N ASN A 232 8.57 -14.18 -5.58
CA ASN A 232 9.99 -13.86 -5.61
C ASN A 232 10.21 -12.55 -6.39
N GLU A 233 11.04 -11.69 -5.81
CA GLU A 233 11.46 -10.43 -6.41
C GLU A 233 12.98 -10.43 -6.56
N LYS A 234 13.47 -10.08 -7.75
CA LYS A 234 14.89 -9.84 -8.00
C LYS A 234 15.08 -8.39 -8.45
N TYR A 235 15.88 -7.66 -7.69
CA TYR A 235 16.16 -6.25 -7.95
C TYR A 235 17.35 -6.10 -8.90
N GLU A 236 17.18 -5.27 -9.92
CA GLU A 236 18.15 -4.98 -10.97
C GLU A 236 18.17 -3.47 -11.27
N ASN A 237 19.23 -3.01 -11.93
CA ASN A 237 19.36 -1.62 -12.41
C ASN A 237 19.11 -0.55 -11.34
N ILE A 238 19.51 -0.82 -10.09
CA ILE A 238 19.30 0.11 -8.97
C ILE A 238 20.14 1.38 -9.20
N LYS A 239 19.49 2.53 -9.14
CA LYS A 239 20.14 3.85 -9.20
C LYS A 239 19.64 4.72 -8.06
N SER A 240 20.55 5.35 -7.33
CA SER A 240 20.25 6.36 -6.31
C SER A 240 20.74 7.73 -6.74
N LYS A 241 20.11 8.80 -6.22
CA LYS A 241 20.53 10.18 -6.48
C LYS A 241 21.46 10.73 -5.40
N PHE A 242 21.18 10.47 -4.13
CA PHE A 242 21.88 11.03 -2.97
C PHE A 242 22.55 9.95 -2.10
#